data_AF-A0A1M4SL36-F1
#
_entry.id   AF-A0A1M4SL36-F1
#
_cell.length_a   1.000
_cell.length_b   1.000
_cell.length_c   1.000
_cell.angle_alpha   90.00
_cell.angle_beta   90.00
_cell.angle_gamma   90.00
#
_symmetry.space_group_name_H-M   'P 1'
#
loop_
_entity.id
_entity.type
_entity.pdbx_description
1 polymer ?
#
loop_
_entity_poly.entity_id
_entity_poly.type
_entity_poly.pdbx_seq_one_letter_code
_entity_poly.pdbx_strand_id
1 'polypeptide(L)'
;MIKEKKIIEFSNELDSKTPTPGGGAAAAVCGSLAASLGGMVSKYSINKKGLEDYEKVIEEALENFLVCKERLLELADEDVKAYQKFKEALKSKDKKLIEEATKNSIETAYKIAKCGYEILNNSYMIAKYGNQNLLSDAIITGYYAWATMQSGLTLVKDNLNYLKDDDYKESFKEEIKEFIVETDNLINKIRNLSEEKNHNYRRIFDV
;
A
#
# COMPACT_ATOMS: atom_id res chain seq x y z
N MET A 1 16.96 -10.69 3.82
CA MET A 1 15.98 -9.58 3.89
C MET A 1 14.88 -9.85 2.87
N ILE A 2 13.62 -9.49 3.14
CA ILE A 2 12.50 -9.69 2.21
C ILE A 2 12.79 -9.04 0.86
N LYS A 3 13.31 -7.81 0.86
CA LYS A 3 13.61 -7.05 -0.37
C LYS A 3 14.62 -7.69 -1.33
N GLU A 4 15.40 -8.67 -0.87
CA GLU A 4 16.44 -9.35 -1.66
C GLU A 4 16.02 -10.76 -2.10
N LYS A 5 14.88 -11.26 -1.61
CA LYS A 5 14.41 -12.61 -1.93
C LYS A 5 13.86 -12.68 -3.34
N LYS A 6 13.99 -13.85 -3.96
CA LYS A 6 13.21 -14.18 -5.15
C LYS A 6 11.73 -14.31 -4.76
N ILE A 7 10.84 -14.00 -5.70
CA ILE A 7 9.39 -14.12 -5.49
C ILE A 7 9.00 -15.53 -4.99
N ILE A 8 9.61 -16.57 -5.57
CA ILE A 8 9.35 -17.96 -5.18
C ILE A 8 9.78 -18.26 -3.74
N GLU A 9 10.90 -17.68 -3.29
CA GLU A 9 11.41 -17.87 -1.93
C GLU A 9 10.52 -17.15 -0.91
N PHE A 10 10.13 -15.91 -1.20
CA PHE A 10 9.19 -15.16 -0.36
C PHE A 10 7.84 -15.88 -0.25
N SER A 11 7.31 -16.38 -1.36
CA SER A 11 6.02 -17.07 -1.39
C SER A 11 6.03 -18.35 -0.57
N ASN A 12 7.06 -19.18 -0.70
CA ASN A 12 7.23 -20.42 0.07
C ASN A 12 7.46 -20.18 1.57
N GLU A 13 7.99 -19.01 1.94
CA GLU A 13 8.14 -18.65 3.35
C GLU A 13 6.83 -18.11 3.93
N LEU A 14 6.07 -17.33 3.14
CA LEU A 14 4.80 -16.76 3.54
C LEU A 14 3.72 -17.83 3.82
N ASP A 15 3.71 -18.93 3.06
CA ASP A 15 2.78 -20.06 3.28
C ASP A 15 3.34 -21.16 4.20
N SER A 16 4.54 -20.95 4.75
CA SER A 16 5.17 -21.90 5.67
C SER A 16 4.52 -21.90 7.06
N LYS A 17 4.77 -22.95 7.85
CA LYS A 17 4.35 -23.02 9.27
C LYS A 17 5.27 -22.22 10.20
N THR A 18 5.71 -21.03 9.76
CA THR A 18 6.51 -20.10 10.57
C THR A 18 5.74 -18.80 10.76
N PRO A 19 6.01 -18.04 11.83
CA PRO A 19 5.21 -16.86 12.14
C PRO A 19 5.61 -15.60 11.34
N THR A 20 6.69 -15.65 10.54
CA THR A 20 7.15 -14.55 9.67
C THR A 20 7.81 -15.12 8.41
N PRO A 21 7.64 -14.51 7.22
CA PRO A 21 6.88 -13.29 6.96
C PRO A 21 5.36 -13.50 7.10
N GLY A 22 4.65 -12.42 7.39
CA GLY A 22 3.19 -12.44 7.59
C GLY A 22 2.47 -11.41 6.71
N GLY A 23 1.24 -11.06 7.09
CA GLY A 23 0.37 -10.16 6.33
C GLY A 23 0.96 -8.77 6.09
N GLY A 24 1.73 -8.20 7.03
CA GLY A 24 2.36 -6.89 6.87
C GLY A 24 3.44 -6.89 5.79
N ALA A 25 4.38 -7.83 5.87
CA ALA A 25 5.37 -8.04 4.81
C ALA A 25 4.71 -8.31 3.45
N ALA A 26 3.65 -9.12 3.38
CA ALA A 26 2.91 -9.38 2.13
C ALA A 26 2.23 -8.12 1.58
N ALA A 27 1.59 -7.32 2.44
CA ALA A 27 0.96 -6.05 2.06
C ALA A 27 1.99 -5.05 1.51
N ALA A 28 3.16 -4.99 2.15
CA ALA A 28 4.26 -4.14 1.73
C ALA A 28 4.83 -4.57 0.37
N VAL A 29 5.05 -5.88 0.15
CA VAL A 29 5.45 -6.40 -1.17
C VAL A 29 4.38 -6.09 -2.23
N CYS A 30 3.10 -6.29 -1.93
CA CYS A 30 2.00 -5.95 -2.85
C CYS A 30 2.04 -4.47 -3.26
N GLY A 31 2.25 -3.57 -2.32
CA GLY A 31 2.35 -2.14 -2.61
C GLY A 31 3.59 -1.79 -3.42
N SER A 32 4.71 -2.49 -3.18
CA SER A 32 5.93 -2.28 -3.97
C SER A 32 5.73 -2.66 -5.44
N LEU A 33 4.90 -3.69 -5.70
CA LEU A 33 4.48 -4.07 -7.06
C LEU A 33 3.55 -3.01 -7.66
N ALA A 34 2.60 -2.49 -6.88
CA ALA A 34 1.71 -1.40 -7.30
C ALA A 34 2.53 -0.19 -7.76
N ALA A 35 3.46 0.27 -6.92
CA ALA A 35 4.35 1.38 -7.22
C ALA A 35 5.24 1.12 -8.44
N SER A 36 5.76 -0.10 -8.57
CA SER A 36 6.57 -0.49 -9.74
C SER A 36 5.77 -0.41 -11.05
N LEU A 37 4.52 -0.91 -11.04
CA LEU A 37 3.63 -0.84 -12.18
C LEU A 37 3.22 0.61 -12.51
N GLY A 38 2.90 1.41 -11.49
CA GLY A 38 2.60 2.84 -11.66
C GLY A 38 3.79 3.61 -12.26
N GLY A 39 5.00 3.34 -11.76
CA GLY A 39 6.23 3.93 -12.28
C GLY A 39 6.53 3.50 -13.73
N MET A 40 6.18 2.28 -14.12
CA MET A 40 6.24 1.85 -15.53
C MET A 40 5.29 2.70 -16.39
N VAL A 41 4.02 2.84 -15.99
CA VAL A 41 3.03 3.65 -16.71
C VAL A 41 3.49 5.10 -16.83
N SER A 42 4.00 5.72 -15.76
CA SER A 42 4.53 7.10 -15.83
C SER A 42 5.66 7.22 -16.85
N LYS A 43 6.64 6.31 -16.85
CA LYS A 43 7.76 6.33 -17.82
C LYS A 43 7.32 6.22 -19.26
N TYR A 44 6.29 5.42 -19.54
CA TYR A 44 5.69 5.31 -20.88
C TYR A 44 4.78 6.49 -21.26
N SER A 45 4.57 7.42 -20.34
CA SER A 45 3.74 8.62 -20.53
C SER A 45 4.58 9.88 -20.71
N ILE A 46 5.72 9.98 -20.01
CA ILE A 46 6.70 11.07 -20.15
C ILE A 46 7.28 11.09 -21.59
N ASN A 47 7.52 12.28 -22.15
CA ASN A 47 7.92 12.51 -23.54
C ASN A 47 6.97 11.92 -24.61
N LYS A 48 5.74 11.53 -24.24
CA LYS A 48 4.75 11.03 -25.20
C LYS A 48 4.05 12.20 -25.87
N LYS A 49 4.09 12.24 -27.20
CA LYS A 49 3.36 13.23 -28.01
C LYS A 49 1.88 13.31 -27.61
N GLY A 50 1.39 14.52 -27.35
CA GLY A 50 0.01 14.82 -26.95
C GLY A 50 -0.24 14.80 -25.44
N LEU A 51 0.79 14.57 -24.61
CA LEU A 51 0.71 14.63 -23.14
C LEU A 51 1.58 15.75 -22.52
N GLU A 52 2.09 16.67 -23.35
CA GLU A 52 3.04 17.72 -22.93
C GLU A 52 2.48 18.58 -21.79
N ASP A 53 1.18 18.90 -21.83
CA ASP A 53 0.49 19.69 -20.79
C ASP A 53 0.38 18.96 -19.43
N TYR A 54 0.57 17.64 -19.41
CA TYR A 54 0.45 16.80 -18.21
C TYR A 54 1.79 16.23 -17.75
N GLU A 55 2.89 16.56 -18.41
CA GLU A 55 4.18 15.94 -18.17
C GLU A 55 4.64 16.13 -16.71
N LYS A 56 4.54 17.36 -16.20
CA LYS A 56 4.92 17.67 -14.81
C LYS A 56 4.17 16.80 -13.77
N VAL A 57 2.86 16.62 -13.94
CA VAL A 57 2.07 15.82 -12.98
C VAL A 57 2.39 14.32 -13.08
N ILE A 58 2.79 13.85 -14.26
CA ILE A 58 3.24 12.47 -14.47
C ILE A 58 4.63 12.25 -13.88
N GLU A 59 5.53 13.25 -13.96
CA GLU A 59 6.85 13.23 -13.33
C GLU A 59 6.75 13.20 -11.80
N GLU A 60 5.91 14.06 -11.21
CA GLU A 60 5.61 14.04 -9.76
C GLU A 60 5.06 12.66 -9.33
N ALA A 61 4.18 12.07 -10.13
CA ALA A 61 3.68 10.71 -9.87
C ALA A 61 4.79 9.66 -9.95
N LEU A 62 5.69 9.75 -10.93
CA LEU A 62 6.84 8.86 -11.06
C LEU A 62 7.74 8.92 -9.81
N GLU A 63 8.07 10.12 -9.35
CA GLU A 63 8.90 10.31 -8.15
C GLU A 63 8.25 9.64 -6.92
N ASN A 64 6.96 9.88 -6.71
CA ASN A 64 6.21 9.28 -5.61
C ASN A 64 6.20 7.75 -5.69
N PHE A 65 6.02 7.16 -6.88
CA PHE A 65 6.09 5.71 -7.06
C PHE A 65 7.49 5.16 -6.73
N LEU A 66 8.56 5.83 -7.16
CA LEU A 66 9.92 5.37 -6.86
C LEU A 66 10.20 5.40 -5.36
N VAL A 67 9.81 6.47 -4.67
CA VAL A 67 9.94 6.61 -3.20
C VAL A 67 9.13 5.54 -2.49
N CYS A 68 7.85 5.37 -2.84
CA CYS A 68 6.98 4.39 -2.19
C CYS A 68 7.47 2.96 -2.42
N LYS A 69 7.96 2.63 -3.61
CA LYS A 69 8.50 1.30 -3.93
C LYS A 69 9.66 0.94 -3.00
N GLU A 70 10.66 1.80 -2.89
CA GLU A 70 11.82 1.56 -2.00
C GLU A 70 11.37 1.48 -0.54
N ARG A 71 10.52 2.43 -0.12
CA ARG A 71 10.04 2.47 1.27
C ARG A 71 9.24 1.22 1.65
N LEU A 72 8.39 0.71 0.77
CA LEU A 72 7.60 -0.49 1.01
C LEU A 72 8.47 -1.75 1.10
N LEU A 73 9.52 -1.85 0.30
CA LEU A 73 10.48 -2.95 0.40
C LEU A 73 11.21 -2.93 1.75
N GLU A 74 11.57 -1.76 2.27
CA GLU A 74 12.12 -1.60 3.61
C GLU A 74 11.09 -1.95 4.70
N LEU A 75 9.85 -1.48 4.53
CA LEU A 75 8.75 -1.77 5.47
C LEU A 75 8.46 -3.27 5.57
N ALA A 76 8.65 -4.04 4.50
CA ALA A 76 8.51 -5.49 4.55
C ALA A 76 9.53 -6.15 5.50
N ASP A 77 10.77 -5.64 5.52
CA ASP A 77 11.79 -6.06 6.48
C ASP A 77 11.52 -5.53 7.90
N GLU A 78 11.04 -4.29 8.01
CA GLU A 78 10.69 -3.68 9.28
C GLU A 78 9.52 -4.40 9.96
N ASP A 79 8.51 -4.85 9.21
CA ASP A 79 7.36 -5.61 9.72
C ASP A 79 7.80 -6.92 10.38
N VAL A 80 8.67 -7.68 9.71
CA VAL A 80 9.25 -8.91 10.26
C VAL A 80 9.98 -8.63 11.57
N LYS A 81 10.79 -7.56 11.63
CA LYS A 81 11.53 -7.15 12.83
C LYS A 81 10.60 -6.67 13.94
N ALA A 82 9.55 -5.91 13.61
CA ALA A 82 8.56 -5.40 14.54
C ALA A 82 7.82 -6.57 15.22
N TYR A 83 7.39 -7.55 14.44
CA TYR A 83 6.73 -8.74 14.95
C TYR A 83 7.65 -9.57 15.84
N GLN A 84 8.91 -9.77 15.47
CA GLN A 84 9.89 -10.47 16.32
C GLN A 84 10.06 -9.79 17.68
N LYS A 85 10.25 -8.47 17.70
CA LYS A 85 10.35 -7.68 18.93
C LYS A 85 9.07 -7.77 19.77
N PHE A 86 7.91 -7.70 19.15
CA PHE A 86 6.63 -7.86 19.84
C PHE A 86 6.50 -9.24 20.51
N LYS A 87 6.91 -10.32 19.82
CA LYS A 87 6.91 -11.67 20.40
C LYS A 87 7.88 -11.81 21.57
N GLU A 88 9.05 -11.16 21.50
CA GLU A 88 10.03 -11.14 22.61
C GLU A 88 9.49 -10.37 23.81
N ALA A 89 8.87 -9.21 23.59
CA ALA A 89 8.23 -8.42 24.63
C ALA A 89 7.08 -9.18 25.31
N LEU A 90 6.24 -9.90 24.54
CA LEU A 90 5.20 -10.74 25.12
C LEU A 90 5.77 -11.85 26.03
N LYS A 91 6.92 -12.42 25.68
CA LYS A 91 7.59 -13.45 26.51
C LYS A 91 8.17 -12.87 27.79
N SER A 92 8.68 -11.64 27.76
CA SER A 92 9.25 -10.99 28.96
C SER A 92 8.19 -10.62 30.00
N LYS A 93 6.92 -10.46 29.57
CA LYS A 93 5.79 -9.95 30.38
C LYS A 93 6.03 -8.54 30.94
N ASP A 94 7.06 -7.84 30.47
CA ASP A 94 7.30 -6.45 30.82
C ASP A 94 6.29 -5.56 30.10
N LYS A 95 5.44 -4.89 30.86
CA LYS A 95 4.38 -4.04 30.31
C LYS A 95 4.92 -2.90 29.45
N LYS A 96 6.07 -2.32 29.80
CA LYS A 96 6.67 -1.22 29.03
C LYS A 96 7.18 -1.71 27.68
N LEU A 97 7.92 -2.83 27.68
CA LEU A 97 8.42 -3.42 26.44
C LEU A 97 7.29 -3.86 25.51
N ILE A 98 6.20 -4.41 26.06
CA ILE A 98 5.02 -4.79 25.28
C ILE A 98 4.38 -3.54 24.65
N GLU A 99 4.23 -2.48 25.41
CA GLU A 99 3.63 -1.23 24.92
C GLU A 99 4.47 -0.60 23.81
N GLU A 100 5.78 -0.48 24.01
CA GLU A 100 6.72 0.05 23.01
C GLU A 100 6.72 -0.78 21.72
N ALA A 101 6.78 -2.11 21.84
CA ALA A 101 6.74 -2.99 20.68
C ALA A 101 5.38 -2.95 19.94
N THR A 102 4.28 -2.76 20.67
CA THR A 102 2.95 -2.58 20.10
C THR A 102 2.87 -1.26 19.33
N LYS A 103 3.33 -0.15 19.91
CA LYS A 103 3.38 1.17 19.24
C LYS A 103 4.22 1.10 17.96
N ASN A 104 5.38 0.44 17.99
CA ASN A 104 6.20 0.23 16.80
C ASN A 104 5.48 -0.61 15.72
N SER A 105 4.74 -1.65 16.12
CA SER A 105 3.97 -2.47 15.16
C SER A 105 2.83 -1.68 14.50
N ILE A 106 2.15 -0.83 15.28
CA ILE A 106 1.13 0.11 14.76
C ILE A 106 1.78 1.08 13.76
N GLU A 107 2.90 1.67 14.12
CA GLU A 107 3.59 2.65 13.27
C GLU A 107 4.07 2.03 11.94
N THR A 108 4.63 0.81 11.97
CA THR A 108 5.04 0.10 10.75
C THR A 108 3.83 -0.21 9.86
N ALA A 109 2.74 -0.72 10.43
CA ALA A 109 1.51 -1.01 9.69
C ALA A 109 0.89 0.25 9.08
N TYR A 110 0.89 1.36 9.83
CA TYR A 110 0.40 2.64 9.35
C TYR A 110 1.24 3.22 8.21
N LYS A 111 2.57 3.10 8.29
CA LYS A 111 3.46 3.50 7.18
C LYS A 111 3.19 2.71 5.90
N ILE A 112 2.87 1.41 6.00
CA ILE A 112 2.43 0.61 4.85
C ILE A 112 1.12 1.17 4.29
N ALA A 113 0.15 1.47 5.16
CA ALA A 113 -1.13 2.04 4.74
C ALA A 113 -0.94 3.38 4.03
N LYS A 114 -0.07 4.23 4.57
CA LYS A 114 0.26 5.54 4.02
C LYS A 114 0.85 5.46 2.62
N CYS A 115 1.84 4.59 2.42
CA CYS A 115 2.37 4.35 1.08
C CYS A 115 1.30 3.83 0.11
N GLY A 116 0.39 2.97 0.57
CA GLY A 116 -0.74 2.51 -0.25
C GLY A 116 -1.63 3.65 -0.75
N TYR A 117 -1.97 4.60 0.11
CA TYR A 117 -2.71 5.81 -0.28
C TYR A 117 -1.96 6.71 -1.26
N GLU A 118 -0.68 6.98 -1.01
CA GLU A 118 0.13 7.81 -1.90
C GLU A 118 0.17 7.20 -3.31
N ILE A 119 0.37 5.88 -3.40
CA ILE A 119 0.30 5.15 -4.67
C ILE A 119 -1.08 5.25 -5.29
N LEU A 120 -2.16 5.10 -4.49
CA LEU A 120 -3.53 5.18 -4.98
C LEU A 120 -3.85 6.56 -5.59
N ASN A 121 -3.47 7.63 -4.91
CA ASN A 121 -3.65 9.00 -5.39
C ASN A 121 -2.90 9.21 -6.72
N ASN A 122 -1.63 8.81 -6.78
CA ASN A 122 -0.82 8.92 -8.01
C ASN A 122 -1.33 8.00 -9.14
N SER A 123 -1.93 6.86 -8.80
CA SER A 123 -2.52 5.94 -9.79
C SER A 123 -3.73 6.56 -10.50
N TYR A 124 -4.54 7.36 -9.78
CA TYR A 124 -5.62 8.12 -10.38
C TYR A 124 -5.08 9.17 -11.36
N MET A 125 -4.00 9.86 -11.00
CA MET A 125 -3.38 10.88 -11.86
C MET A 125 -2.88 10.29 -13.18
N ILE A 126 -2.14 9.17 -13.13
CA ILE A 126 -1.64 8.53 -14.35
C ILE A 126 -2.75 7.83 -15.15
N ALA A 127 -3.82 7.36 -14.51
CA ALA A 127 -4.98 6.81 -15.22
C ALA A 127 -5.68 7.90 -16.04
N LYS A 128 -5.85 9.08 -15.43
CA LYS A 128 -6.55 10.20 -16.04
C LYS A 128 -5.73 10.92 -17.11
N TYR A 129 -4.46 11.18 -16.83
CA TYR A 129 -3.63 12.07 -17.65
C TYR A 129 -2.46 11.37 -18.34
N GLY A 130 -2.15 10.13 -17.95
CA GLY A 130 -1.05 9.37 -18.52
C GLY A 130 -1.40 8.72 -19.86
N ASN A 131 -0.52 7.81 -20.29
CA ASN A 131 -0.64 7.08 -21.53
C ASN A 131 -1.90 6.21 -21.53
N GLN A 132 -2.87 6.66 -22.32
CA GLN A 132 -4.18 6.05 -22.46
C GLN A 132 -4.15 4.61 -23.02
N ASN A 133 -3.04 4.15 -23.59
CA ASN A 133 -2.85 2.74 -23.99
C ASN A 133 -2.51 1.82 -22.81
N LEU A 134 -2.14 2.38 -21.65
CA LEU A 134 -1.78 1.68 -20.42
C LEU A 134 -2.78 1.96 -19.30
N LEU A 135 -4.02 2.36 -19.64
CA LEU A 135 -5.04 2.66 -18.64
C LEU A 135 -5.35 1.43 -17.76
N SER A 136 -5.37 0.23 -18.34
CA SER A 136 -5.57 -1.00 -17.56
C SER A 136 -4.50 -1.19 -16.50
N ASP A 137 -3.24 -0.92 -16.83
CA ASP A 137 -2.13 -1.02 -15.88
C ASP A 137 -2.24 0.04 -14.78
N ALA A 138 -2.64 1.27 -15.13
CA ALA A 138 -2.90 2.32 -14.16
C ALA A 138 -4.04 1.96 -13.18
N ILE A 139 -5.11 1.34 -13.68
CA ILE A 139 -6.23 0.87 -12.86
C ILE A 139 -5.78 -0.28 -11.94
N ILE A 140 -5.02 -1.25 -12.45
CA ILE A 140 -4.47 -2.36 -11.66
C ILE A 140 -3.55 -1.83 -10.55
N THR A 141 -2.72 -0.82 -10.85
CA THR A 141 -1.94 -0.12 -9.82
C THR A 141 -2.85 0.41 -8.71
N GLY A 142 -3.97 1.06 -9.05
CA GLY A 142 -4.95 1.55 -8.08
C GLY A 142 -5.55 0.43 -7.21
N TYR A 143 -5.89 -0.72 -7.80
CA TYR A 143 -6.40 -1.86 -7.04
C TYR A 143 -5.38 -2.42 -6.04
N TYR A 144 -4.13 -2.59 -6.46
CA TYR A 144 -3.08 -3.05 -5.56
C TYR A 144 -2.77 -2.02 -4.47
N ALA A 145 -2.74 -0.74 -4.81
CA ALA A 145 -2.53 0.35 -3.86
C ALA A 145 -3.63 0.38 -2.78
N TRP A 146 -4.89 0.26 -3.20
CA TRP A 146 -6.03 0.15 -2.29
C TRP A 146 -5.93 -1.08 -1.39
N ALA A 147 -5.58 -2.25 -1.95
CA ALA A 147 -5.41 -3.47 -1.17
C ALA A 147 -4.28 -3.35 -0.14
N THR A 148 -3.14 -2.75 -0.51
CA THR A 148 -2.03 -2.45 0.42
C THR A 148 -2.49 -1.56 1.55
N MET A 149 -3.22 -0.48 1.23
CA MET A 149 -3.74 0.43 2.23
C MET A 149 -4.65 -0.27 3.24
N GLN A 150 -5.66 -0.98 2.74
CA GLN A 150 -6.63 -1.69 3.58
C GLN A 150 -5.96 -2.77 4.44
N SER A 151 -4.93 -3.43 3.88
CA SER A 151 -4.14 -4.40 4.64
C SER A 151 -3.38 -3.73 5.78
N GLY A 152 -2.72 -2.59 5.55
CA GLY A 152 -2.04 -1.82 6.59
C GLY A 152 -3.00 -1.35 7.69
N LEU A 153 -4.17 -0.81 7.33
CA LEU A 153 -5.19 -0.39 8.30
C LEU A 153 -5.76 -1.56 9.11
N THR A 154 -5.92 -2.73 8.50
CA THR A 154 -6.33 -3.96 9.19
C THR A 154 -5.33 -4.32 10.29
N LEU A 155 -4.03 -4.27 9.97
CA LEU A 155 -2.96 -4.57 10.93
C LEU A 155 -2.83 -3.50 12.03
N VAL A 156 -3.04 -2.22 11.70
CA VAL A 156 -3.14 -1.16 12.70
C VAL A 156 -4.25 -1.49 13.71
N LYS A 157 -5.45 -1.80 13.21
CA LYS A 157 -6.62 -2.11 14.05
C LYS A 157 -6.34 -3.32 14.95
N ASP A 158 -5.70 -4.36 14.43
CA ASP A 158 -5.34 -5.54 15.21
C ASP A 158 -4.36 -5.20 16.33
N ASN A 159 -3.33 -4.38 16.06
CA ASN A 159 -2.35 -4.00 17.06
C ASN A 159 -2.89 -2.99 18.09
N LEU A 160 -3.82 -2.10 17.72
CA LEU A 160 -4.48 -1.19 18.67
C LEU A 160 -5.22 -1.94 19.80
N ASN A 161 -5.69 -3.17 19.56
CA ASN A 161 -6.32 -4.00 20.59
C ASN A 161 -5.36 -4.42 21.71
N TYR A 162 -4.05 -4.40 21.47
CA TYR A 162 -3.02 -4.72 22.48
C TYR A 162 -2.59 -3.50 23.30
N LEU A 163 -2.96 -2.29 22.87
CA LEU A 163 -2.62 -1.06 23.57
C LEU A 163 -3.62 -0.77 24.69
N LYS A 164 -3.15 -0.20 25.81
CA LYS A 164 -4.02 0.27 26.90
C LYS A 164 -4.26 1.77 26.90
N ASP A 165 -3.42 2.49 26.18
CA ASP A 165 -3.44 3.95 26.05
C ASP A 165 -4.63 4.37 25.18
N ASP A 166 -5.76 4.71 25.84
CA ASP A 166 -7.02 5.03 25.16
C ASP A 166 -6.96 6.40 24.44
N ASP A 167 -6.18 7.35 24.97
CA ASP A 167 -5.95 8.65 24.32
C ASP A 167 -5.19 8.46 22.99
N TYR A 168 -4.14 7.62 22.99
CA TYR A 168 -3.44 7.26 21.76
C TYR A 168 -4.36 6.58 20.76
N LYS A 169 -5.20 5.63 21.20
CA LYS A 169 -6.15 4.94 20.30
C LYS A 169 -7.12 5.91 19.66
N GLU A 170 -7.68 6.84 20.44
CA GLU A 170 -8.71 7.73 19.90
C GLU A 170 -8.12 8.73 18.92
N SER A 171 -6.98 9.33 19.26
CA SER A 171 -6.19 10.17 18.34
C SER A 171 -5.89 9.45 17.02
N PHE A 172 -5.42 8.20 17.09
CA PHE A 172 -5.09 7.42 15.89
C PHE A 172 -6.33 7.06 15.05
N LYS A 173 -7.48 6.80 15.69
CA LYS A 173 -8.73 6.54 14.96
C LYS A 173 -9.24 7.78 14.25
N GLU A 174 -9.12 8.96 14.85
CA GLU A 174 -9.52 10.22 14.22
C GLU A 174 -8.69 10.48 12.97
N GLU A 175 -7.36 10.34 13.05
CA GLU A 175 -6.46 10.45 11.90
C GLU A 175 -6.84 9.50 10.75
N ILE A 176 -7.18 8.24 11.08
CA ILE A 176 -7.52 7.22 10.07
C ILE A 176 -8.90 7.44 9.42
N LYS A 177 -9.85 8.06 10.11
CA LYS A 177 -11.22 8.26 9.57
C LYS A 177 -11.21 9.07 8.28
N GLU A 178 -10.51 10.20 8.28
CA GLU A 178 -10.37 11.05 7.10
C GLU A 178 -9.69 10.28 5.97
N PHE A 179 -8.64 9.54 6.31
CA PHE A 179 -7.86 8.71 5.39
C PHE A 179 -8.68 7.65 4.66
N ILE A 180 -9.60 6.97 5.38
CA ILE A 180 -10.51 5.97 4.80
C ILE A 180 -11.47 6.62 3.80
N VAL A 181 -12.09 7.76 4.18
CA VAL A 181 -13.08 8.44 3.34
C VAL A 181 -12.45 8.92 2.02
N GLU A 182 -11.26 9.52 2.08
CA GLU A 182 -10.55 9.96 0.87
C GLU A 182 -10.22 8.78 -0.06
N THR A 183 -9.82 7.66 0.52
CA THR A 183 -9.46 6.45 -0.21
C THR A 183 -10.63 5.81 -0.92
N ASP A 184 -11.78 5.71 -0.25
CA ASP A 184 -13.01 5.19 -0.86
C ASP A 184 -13.45 6.06 -2.04
N ASN A 185 -13.29 7.38 -1.92
CA ASN A 185 -13.55 8.29 -3.02
C ASN A 185 -12.56 8.10 -4.18
N LEU A 186 -11.26 7.93 -3.91
CA LEU A 186 -10.24 7.70 -4.94
C LEU A 186 -10.44 6.39 -5.68
N ILE A 187 -10.69 5.28 -4.98
CA ILE A 187 -10.88 3.99 -5.64
C ILE A 187 -12.14 3.98 -6.50
N ASN A 188 -13.20 4.68 -6.09
CA ASN A 188 -14.40 4.84 -6.89
C ASN A 188 -14.14 5.67 -8.16
N LYS A 189 -13.32 6.73 -8.08
CA LYS A 189 -12.88 7.46 -9.28
C LYS A 189 -12.11 6.57 -10.26
N ILE A 190 -11.24 5.70 -9.77
CA ILE A 190 -10.50 4.74 -10.62
C ILE A 190 -11.44 3.73 -11.28
N ARG A 191 -12.40 3.19 -10.52
CA ARG A 191 -13.42 2.29 -11.06
C ARG A 191 -14.25 2.96 -12.15
N ASN A 192 -14.64 4.23 -11.98
CA ASN A 192 -15.40 4.97 -12.99
C ASN A 192 -14.58 5.19 -14.28
N LEU A 193 -13.27 5.48 -14.17
CA LEU A 193 -12.39 5.56 -15.34
C LEU A 193 -12.31 4.24 -16.12
N SER A 194 -12.43 3.10 -15.43
CA SER A 194 -12.54 1.79 -16.08
C SER A 194 -13.81 1.67 -16.92
N GLU A 195 -14.94 2.21 -16.43
CA GLU A 195 -16.26 2.06 -17.05
C GLU A 195 -16.44 2.98 -18.28
N GLU A 196 -15.91 4.21 -18.24
CA GLU A 196 -16.14 5.23 -19.26
C GLU A 196 -15.46 4.93 -20.62
N LYS A 197 -14.34 4.21 -20.65
CA LYS A 197 -13.43 4.21 -21.82
C LYS A 197 -13.47 2.96 -22.71
N ASN A 198 -14.59 2.22 -22.74
CA ASN A 198 -14.83 0.96 -23.49
C ASN A 198 -14.66 -0.36 -22.71
N HIS A 199 -14.63 -0.33 -21.39
CA HIS A 199 -14.75 -1.53 -20.57
C HIS A 199 -15.81 -1.34 -19.51
N ASN A 200 -17.06 -1.23 -19.96
CA ASN A 200 -18.17 -1.53 -19.09
C ASN A 200 -18.09 -3.05 -18.83
N TYR A 201 -17.20 -3.46 -17.90
CA TYR A 201 -16.86 -4.85 -17.57
C TYR A 201 -18.16 -5.62 -17.31
N ARG A 202 -19.07 -4.97 -16.57
CA ARG A 202 -20.46 -5.40 -16.37
C ARG A 202 -21.20 -5.76 -17.66
N ARG A 203 -21.13 -4.91 -18.68
CA ARG A 203 -21.70 -5.16 -20.01
C ARG A 203 -20.94 -6.21 -20.84
N ILE A 204 -19.66 -6.45 -20.56
CA ILE A 204 -18.85 -7.48 -21.23
C ILE A 204 -19.09 -8.86 -20.58
N PHE A 205 -19.39 -8.89 -19.28
CA PHE A 205 -19.65 -10.09 -18.48
C PHE A 205 -21.14 -10.31 -18.17
N ASP A 206 -22.04 -9.54 -18.78
CA ASP A 206 -23.50 -9.59 -18.60
C ASP A 206 -23.99 -9.53 -17.13
N VAL A 207 -23.37 -8.69 -16.29
CA VAL A 207 -23.73 -8.48 -14.86
C VAL A 207 -23.95 -7.02 -14.49
#